data_AF-A0A1X2HQB0-F1
#
_entry.id   AF-A0A1X2HQB0-F1
#
_cell.length_a   1.000
_cell.length_b   1.000
_cell.length_c   1.000
_cell.angle_alpha   90.00
_cell.angle_beta   90.00
_cell.angle_gamma   90.00
#
_symmetry.space_group_name_H-M   'P 1'
#
loop_
_entity.id
_entity.type
_entity.pdbx_description
1 polymer ?
#
loop_
_entity_poly.entity_id
_entity_poly.type
_entity_poly.pdbx_seq_one_letter_code
_entity_poly.pdbx_strand_id
1 'polypeptide(L)'
;MDLQRNAHVGLDPNTIQELETLRGKLWSLQETFAAQIAYLKEPKYPFTWPDLLNKFNMLTAKFASLSDDFYGYIETGSNATLPKLMLHPFIPTTTEQETNISSVLLRTKLIPDIERLELETQAAVARELSSHTTDHHHHHHHHHNNNNINNNNDTNNNNNGAEDDEQLIRSHYEQWTSHKQRHDRIAVDAANFVADLVNDYREDFLLRIEDQEAQEKEENEDEEDRDRAEDKAKPEEQEEGDEAWEKMGFPNKETWRRWKLECLVNLYSSGKDEVPGSDLKKMATRPAY
;
A
#
# COMPACT_ATOMS: atom_id res chain seq x y z
N MET A 1 -38.46 -46.45 -9.92
CA MET A 1 -37.03 -46.55 -9.54
C MET A 1 -36.72 -45.26 -8.80
N ASP A 2 -37.26 -45.19 -7.59
CA ASP A 2 -37.19 -44.03 -6.70
C ASP A 2 -36.20 -44.39 -5.59
N LEU A 3 -34.94 -44.03 -5.80
CA LEU A 3 -33.89 -44.14 -4.81
C LEU A 3 -33.09 -42.83 -4.87
N GLN A 4 -32.97 -42.18 -3.71
CA GLN A 4 -32.27 -40.92 -3.43
C GLN A 4 -33.07 -39.62 -3.56
N ARG A 5 -34.28 -39.60 -2.98
CA ARG A 5 -34.64 -38.46 -2.10
C ARG A 5 -34.12 -38.76 -0.70
N ASN A 6 -33.56 -37.73 -0.06
CA ASN A 6 -33.20 -37.62 1.37
C ASN A 6 -31.75 -37.93 1.75
N ALA A 7 -30.86 -37.00 1.39
CA ALA A 7 -29.96 -36.38 2.37
C ALA A 7 -29.52 -34.99 1.84
N HIS A 8 -30.48 -34.05 1.71
CA HIS A 8 -30.08 -32.66 1.85
C HIS A 8 -29.71 -32.47 3.32
N VAL A 9 -28.44 -32.70 3.64
CA VAL A 9 -27.84 -32.09 4.83
C VAL A 9 -27.91 -30.60 4.55
N GLY A 10 -28.99 -29.96 4.99
CA GLY A 10 -29.10 -28.51 4.93
C GLY A 10 -27.87 -27.95 5.63
N LEU A 11 -27.22 -26.98 5.00
CA LEU A 11 -26.20 -26.19 5.69
C LEU A 11 -26.81 -25.68 6.99
N ASP A 12 -26.03 -25.72 8.08
CA ASP A 12 -26.55 -25.21 9.33
C ASP A 12 -26.93 -23.73 9.17
N PRO A 13 -27.95 -23.25 9.90
CA PRO A 13 -28.42 -21.86 9.76
C PRO A 13 -27.31 -20.82 10.02
N ASN A 14 -26.31 -21.18 10.83
CA ASN A 14 -25.18 -20.32 11.15
C ASN A 14 -24.25 -20.12 9.93
N THR A 15 -23.92 -21.20 9.22
CA THR A 15 -23.10 -21.20 7.99
C THR A 15 -23.77 -20.38 6.91
N ILE A 16 -25.09 -20.51 6.77
CA ILE A 16 -25.86 -19.72 5.79
C ILE A 16 -25.77 -18.23 6.14
N GLN A 17 -25.90 -17.88 7.41
CA GLN A 17 -25.80 -16.50 7.88
C GLN A 17 -24.39 -15.92 7.68
N GLU A 18 -23.35 -16.71 7.97
CA GLU A 18 -21.95 -16.35 7.74
C GLU A 18 -21.68 -16.11 6.24
N LEU A 19 -22.16 -17.01 5.37
CA LEU A 19 -22.05 -16.88 3.91
C LEU A 19 -22.78 -15.65 3.37
N GLU A 20 -24.00 -15.36 3.83
CA GLU A 20 -24.75 -14.18 3.37
C GLU A 20 -24.10 -12.88 3.86
N THR A 21 -23.56 -12.86 5.08
CA THR A 21 -22.80 -11.71 5.60
C THR A 21 -21.55 -11.47 4.75
N LEU A 22 -20.79 -12.53 4.47
CA LEU A 22 -19.60 -12.47 3.63
C LEU A 22 -19.94 -12.01 2.21
N ARG A 23 -21.00 -12.56 1.62
CA ARG A 23 -21.50 -12.18 0.30
C ARG A 23 -21.84 -10.70 0.22
N GLY A 24 -22.57 -10.17 1.21
CA GLY A 24 -22.91 -8.75 1.27
C GLY A 24 -21.68 -7.84 1.32
N LYS A 25 -20.68 -8.20 2.14
CA LYS A 25 -19.41 -7.45 2.22
C LYS A 25 -18.59 -7.54 0.93
N LEU A 26 -18.47 -8.71 0.32
CA LEU A 26 -17.78 -8.90 -0.96
C LEU A 26 -18.44 -8.11 -2.08
N TRP A 27 -19.77 -8.10 -2.13
CA TRP A 27 -20.53 -7.33 -3.10
C TRP A 27 -20.27 -5.82 -2.94
N SER A 28 -20.33 -5.31 -1.70
CA SER A 28 -20.04 -3.90 -1.43
C SER A 28 -18.60 -3.51 -1.78
N LEU A 29 -17.64 -4.41 -1.56
CA LEU A 29 -16.25 -4.22 -1.93
C LEU A 29 -16.09 -4.19 -3.46
N GLN A 30 -16.74 -5.11 -4.17
CA GLN A 30 -16.73 -5.15 -5.63
C GLN A 30 -17.35 -3.88 -6.25
N GLU A 31 -18.48 -3.40 -5.73
CA GLU A 31 -19.08 -2.13 -6.17
C GLU A 31 -18.13 -0.95 -5.98
N THR A 32 -17.43 -0.92 -4.84
CA THR A 32 -16.45 0.12 -4.53
C THR A 32 -15.26 0.07 -5.50
N PHE A 33 -14.71 -1.11 -5.75
CA PHE A 33 -13.66 -1.30 -6.76
C PHE A 33 -14.12 -0.90 -8.16
N ALA A 34 -15.32 -1.31 -8.57
CA ALA A 34 -15.86 -0.97 -9.88
C ALA A 34 -16.01 0.55 -10.07
N ALA A 35 -16.53 1.25 -9.05
CA ALA A 35 -16.65 2.70 -9.06
C ALA A 35 -15.28 3.40 -9.10
N GLN A 36 -14.29 2.89 -8.35
CA GLN A 36 -12.93 3.43 -8.35
C GLN A 36 -12.22 3.20 -9.68
N ILE A 37 -12.32 2.00 -10.26
CA ILE A 37 -11.76 1.70 -11.58
C ILE A 37 -12.41 2.60 -12.64
N ALA A 38 -13.73 2.81 -12.58
CA ALA A 38 -14.41 3.73 -13.49
C ALA A 38 -13.89 5.17 -13.34
N TYR A 39 -13.70 5.63 -12.10
CA TYR A 39 -13.12 6.94 -11.81
C TYR A 39 -11.67 7.08 -12.34
N LEU A 40 -10.84 6.04 -12.22
CA LEU A 40 -9.47 6.05 -12.71
C LEU A 40 -9.39 5.98 -14.24
N LYS A 41 -10.35 5.32 -14.89
CA LYS A 41 -10.43 5.23 -16.36
C LYS A 41 -10.91 6.53 -17.00
N GLU A 42 -11.83 7.23 -16.34
CA GLU A 42 -12.40 8.49 -16.80
C GLU A 42 -12.30 9.55 -15.69
N PRO A 43 -11.10 10.08 -15.42
CA PRO A 43 -10.92 11.06 -14.36
C PRO A 43 -11.70 12.34 -14.71
N LYS A 44 -12.74 12.66 -13.91
CA LYS A 44 -13.39 13.97 -13.98
C LYS A 44 -12.37 15.01 -13.52
N TYR A 45 -12.02 15.92 -14.41
CA TYR A 45 -11.10 17.00 -14.09
C TYR A 45 -11.78 18.04 -13.18
N PRO A 46 -11.08 18.56 -12.14
CA PRO A 46 -9.69 18.23 -11.78
C PRO A 46 -9.55 16.94 -10.97
N PHE A 47 -8.59 16.11 -11.35
CA PHE A 47 -8.13 14.99 -10.53
C PHE A 47 -7.36 15.56 -9.33
N THR A 48 -7.82 15.28 -8.11
CA THR A 48 -7.21 15.80 -6.89
C THR A 48 -6.76 14.65 -5.99
N TRP A 49 -5.54 14.75 -5.47
CA TRP A 49 -4.96 13.76 -4.57
C TRP A 49 -5.84 13.48 -3.33
N PRO A 50 -6.47 14.48 -2.67
CA PRO A 50 -7.40 14.21 -1.57
C PRO A 50 -8.59 13.34 -1.96
N ASP A 51 -9.15 13.49 -3.16
CA ASP A 51 -10.27 12.65 -3.62
C ASP A 51 -9.82 11.20 -3.86
N LEU A 52 -8.62 11.00 -4.43
CA LEU A 52 -8.04 9.67 -4.56
C LEU A 52 -7.79 9.02 -3.20
N LEU A 53 -7.19 9.76 -2.27
CA LEU A 53 -6.90 9.30 -0.92
C LEU A 53 -8.18 8.91 -0.18
N ASN A 54 -9.23 9.72 -0.28
CA ASN A 54 -10.52 9.40 0.34
C ASN A 54 -11.12 8.10 -0.24
N LYS A 55 -11.08 7.92 -1.56
CA LYS A 55 -11.51 6.66 -2.19
C LYS A 55 -10.67 5.48 -1.72
N PHE A 56 -9.35 5.63 -1.65
CA PHE A 56 -8.46 4.59 -1.13
C PHE A 56 -8.78 4.24 0.34
N ASN A 57 -9.00 5.24 1.20
CA ASN A 57 -9.37 5.02 2.59
C ASN A 57 -10.72 4.28 2.73
N MET A 58 -11.71 4.59 1.88
CA MET A 58 -12.96 3.84 1.83
C MET A 58 -12.74 2.37 1.45
N LEU A 59 -11.81 2.10 0.54
CA LEU A 59 -11.46 0.73 0.16
C LEU A 59 -10.77 0.00 1.30
N THR A 60 -9.79 0.62 1.93
CA THR A 60 -9.05 0.09 3.08
C THR A 60 -9.99 -0.22 4.24
N ALA A 61 -10.94 0.65 4.55
CA ALA A 61 -11.93 0.42 5.61
C ALA A 61 -12.83 -0.79 5.32
N LYS A 62 -13.30 -0.94 4.06
CA LYS A 62 -14.10 -2.11 3.64
C LYS A 62 -13.29 -3.40 3.67
N PHE A 63 -12.02 -3.35 3.27
CA PHE A 63 -11.12 -4.50 3.32
C PHE A 63 -10.77 -4.91 4.74
N ALA A 64 -10.52 -3.95 5.64
CA ALA A 64 -10.29 -4.20 7.06
C ALA A 64 -11.50 -4.87 7.71
N SER A 65 -12.70 -4.34 7.47
CA SER A 65 -13.96 -4.94 7.97
C SER A 65 -14.23 -6.35 7.43
N LEU A 66 -13.76 -6.68 6.22
CA LEU A 66 -13.82 -8.04 5.67
C LEU A 66 -12.78 -8.93 6.34
N SER A 67 -11.57 -8.42 6.57
CA SER A 67 -10.47 -9.14 7.21
C SER A 67 -10.80 -9.51 8.65
N ASP A 68 -11.42 -8.59 9.41
CA ASP A 68 -11.83 -8.82 10.80
C ASP A 68 -12.83 -9.99 10.91
N ASP A 69 -13.79 -10.10 9.98
CA ASP A 69 -14.70 -11.25 9.93
C ASP A 69 -13.94 -12.55 9.68
N PHE A 70 -12.99 -12.56 8.74
CA PHE A 70 -12.17 -13.74 8.46
C PHE A 70 -11.28 -14.13 9.65
N TYR A 71 -10.70 -13.17 10.35
CA TYR A 71 -9.98 -13.42 11.60
C TYR A 71 -10.91 -14.03 12.65
N GLY A 72 -12.11 -13.46 12.83
CA GLY A 72 -13.13 -14.01 13.74
C GLY A 72 -13.59 -15.42 13.37
N TYR A 73 -13.56 -15.78 12.09
CA TYR A 73 -13.87 -17.15 11.65
C TYR A 73 -12.72 -18.14 11.92
N ILE A 74 -11.47 -17.68 11.85
CA ILE A 74 -10.27 -18.54 11.97
C ILE A 74 -9.77 -18.66 13.42
N GLU A 75 -10.15 -17.74 14.30
CA GLU A 75 -9.69 -17.72 15.69
C GLU A 75 -10.07 -18.99 16.47
N THR A 76 -9.09 -19.58 17.16
CA THR A 76 -9.25 -20.77 18.02
C THR A 76 -10.28 -20.53 19.11
N GLY A 77 -11.44 -21.20 19.01
CA GLY A 77 -12.57 -21.01 19.91
C GLY A 77 -13.83 -20.42 19.23
N SER A 78 -13.72 -20.02 17.97
CA SER A 78 -14.85 -19.58 17.17
C SER A 78 -15.84 -20.71 16.90
N ASN A 79 -17.14 -20.43 17.05
CA ASN A 79 -18.22 -21.29 16.59
C ASN A 79 -18.37 -21.27 15.06
N ALA A 80 -17.48 -20.58 14.35
CA ALA A 80 -17.49 -20.48 12.91
C ALA A 80 -17.44 -21.84 12.23
N THR A 81 -18.23 -21.93 11.17
CA THR A 81 -18.42 -23.15 10.39
C THR A 81 -17.82 -22.99 9.00
N LEU A 82 -17.61 -21.76 8.52
CA LEU A 82 -16.97 -21.45 7.25
C LEU A 82 -15.61 -22.15 7.01
N PRO A 83 -14.63 -22.14 7.94
CA PRO A 83 -13.34 -22.79 7.69
C PRO A 83 -13.43 -24.32 7.56
N LYS A 84 -14.53 -24.91 8.05
CA LYS A 84 -14.80 -26.36 8.01
C LYS A 84 -15.60 -26.76 6.77
N LEU A 85 -16.08 -25.77 6.00
CA LEU A 85 -16.93 -26.00 4.84
C LEU A 85 -16.10 -26.40 3.62
N MET A 86 -16.44 -27.54 3.02
CA MET A 86 -15.87 -27.99 1.75
C MET A 86 -16.85 -27.70 0.60
N LEU A 87 -16.42 -26.86 -0.34
CA LEU A 87 -17.20 -26.52 -1.52
C LEU A 87 -16.98 -27.56 -2.63
N HIS A 88 -18.08 -28.06 -3.17
CA HIS A 88 -18.08 -28.92 -4.36
C HIS A 88 -19.25 -28.52 -5.27
N PRO A 89 -19.09 -28.59 -6.60
CA PRO A 89 -20.19 -28.36 -7.53
C PRO A 89 -21.34 -29.33 -7.25
N PHE A 90 -22.56 -28.80 -7.10
CA PHE A 90 -23.74 -29.62 -6.88
C PHE A 90 -24.08 -30.50 -8.11
N ILE A 91 -23.78 -30.00 -9.31
CA ILE A 91 -23.94 -30.72 -10.57
C ILE A 91 -22.55 -31.02 -11.11
N PRO A 92 -22.21 -32.29 -11.39
CA PRO A 92 -20.96 -32.64 -12.06
C PRO A 92 -20.87 -31.93 -13.41
N THR A 93 -19.68 -31.41 -13.75
CA THR A 93 -19.45 -30.79 -15.04
C THR A 93 -19.62 -31.82 -16.16
N THR A 94 -20.38 -31.46 -17.19
CA THR A 94 -20.72 -32.37 -18.30
C THR A 94 -19.85 -32.11 -19.52
N THR A 95 -19.24 -30.93 -19.60
CA THR A 95 -18.34 -30.53 -20.68
C THR A 95 -16.96 -30.17 -20.16
N GLU A 96 -15.96 -30.26 -21.05
CA GLU A 96 -14.59 -29.81 -20.76
C GLU A 96 -14.56 -28.29 -20.46
N GLN A 97 -15.38 -27.49 -21.15
CA GLN A 97 -15.48 -26.06 -20.92
C GLN A 97 -16.01 -25.73 -19.51
N GLU A 98 -17.07 -26.41 -19.05
CA GLU A 98 -17.59 -26.25 -17.68
C GLU A 98 -16.56 -26.66 -16.62
N THR A 99 -15.79 -27.71 -16.92
CA THR A 99 -14.70 -28.19 -16.07
C THR A 99 -13.60 -27.14 -15.94
N ASN A 100 -13.22 -26.51 -17.06
CA ASN A 100 -12.22 -25.44 -17.09
C ASN A 100 -12.68 -24.17 -16.38
N ILE A 101 -13.95 -23.77 -16.50
CA ILE A 101 -14.48 -22.60 -15.79
C ILE A 101 -14.54 -22.88 -14.29
N SER A 102 -15.06 -24.05 -13.89
CA SER A 102 -15.20 -24.41 -12.48
C SER A 102 -13.84 -24.53 -11.78
N SER A 103 -12.81 -25.03 -12.47
CA SER A 103 -11.46 -25.14 -11.92
C SER A 103 -10.82 -23.77 -11.67
N VAL A 104 -11.14 -22.76 -12.49
CA VAL A 104 -10.68 -21.39 -12.27
C VAL A 104 -11.47 -20.72 -11.12
N LEU A 105 -12.79 -20.91 -11.06
CA LEU A 105 -13.63 -20.29 -10.02
C LEU A 105 -13.38 -20.85 -8.62
N LEU A 106 -13.12 -22.15 -8.50
CA LEU A 106 -12.86 -22.83 -7.24
C LEU A 106 -11.35 -22.89 -6.90
N ARG A 107 -10.52 -22.20 -7.68
CA ARG A 107 -9.07 -22.17 -7.44
C ARG A 107 -8.77 -21.47 -6.13
N THR A 108 -8.04 -22.16 -5.25
CA THR A 108 -7.47 -21.59 -4.02
C THR A 108 -5.96 -21.32 -4.13
N LYS A 109 -5.32 -21.72 -5.23
CA LYS A 109 -3.89 -21.43 -5.44
C LYS A 109 -3.68 -19.93 -5.55
N LEU A 110 -2.75 -19.41 -4.74
CA LEU A 110 -2.27 -18.04 -4.77
C LEU A 110 -1.95 -17.56 -6.19
N ILE A 111 -2.10 -16.25 -6.39
CA ILE A 111 -1.65 -15.62 -7.63
C ILE A 111 -0.11 -15.58 -7.66
N PRO A 112 0.52 -15.65 -8.84
CA PRO A 112 1.98 -15.80 -8.96
C PRO A 112 2.80 -14.74 -8.22
N ASP A 113 2.33 -13.49 -8.20
CA ASP A 113 3.03 -12.40 -7.53
C ASP A 113 3.04 -12.57 -6.00
N ILE A 114 1.95 -13.07 -5.42
CA ILE A 114 1.87 -13.38 -3.99
C ILE A 114 2.73 -14.62 -3.66
N GLU A 115 2.68 -15.66 -4.50
CA GLU A 115 3.52 -16.87 -4.35
C GLU A 115 5.01 -16.50 -4.33
N ARG A 116 5.44 -15.59 -5.21
CA ARG A 116 6.81 -15.07 -5.22
C ARG A 116 7.15 -14.28 -3.95
N LEU A 117 6.25 -13.41 -3.49
CA LEU A 117 6.47 -12.61 -2.29
C LEU A 117 6.56 -13.47 -1.03
N GLU A 118 5.74 -14.53 -0.92
CA GLU A 118 5.83 -15.48 0.19
C GLU A 118 7.17 -16.23 0.19
N LEU A 119 7.63 -16.69 -0.98
CA LEU A 119 8.92 -17.36 -1.12
C LEU A 119 10.09 -16.43 -0.77
N GLU A 120 10.05 -15.18 -1.22
CA GLU A 120 11.06 -14.16 -0.87
C GLU A 120 11.10 -13.90 0.64
N THR A 121 9.92 -13.76 1.25
CA THR A 121 9.77 -13.56 2.70
C THR A 121 10.32 -14.75 3.48
N GLN A 122 9.97 -15.97 3.09
CA GLN A 122 10.50 -17.19 3.72
C GLN A 122 12.02 -17.30 3.57
N ALA A 123 12.57 -16.94 2.41
CA ALA A 123 14.01 -16.93 2.19
C ALA A 123 14.72 -15.84 3.00
N ALA A 124 14.07 -14.70 3.27
CA ALA A 124 14.60 -13.66 4.15
C ALA A 124 14.64 -14.15 5.60
N VAL A 125 13.53 -14.73 6.09
CA VAL A 125 13.44 -15.31 7.44
C VAL A 125 14.46 -16.43 7.65
N ALA A 126 14.64 -17.33 6.68
CA ALA A 126 15.62 -18.41 6.77
C ALA A 126 17.07 -17.89 6.84
N ARG A 127 17.37 -16.79 6.14
CA ARG A 127 18.68 -16.12 6.18
C ARG A 127 18.96 -15.51 7.56
N GLU A 128 17.96 -14.86 8.15
CA GLU A 128 18.07 -14.28 9.50
C GLU A 128 18.21 -15.35 10.59
N LEU A 129 17.49 -16.47 10.48
CA LEU A 129 17.64 -17.60 11.40
C LEU A 129 19.04 -18.23 11.33
N SER A 130 19.61 -18.32 10.13
CA SER A 130 20.95 -18.90 9.92
C SER A 130 22.09 -17.98 10.38
N SER A 131 21.89 -16.65 10.40
CA SER A 131 22.93 -15.72 10.87
C SER A 131 23.04 -15.68 12.39
N HIS A 132 21.96 -15.93 13.13
CA HIS A 132 21.98 -16.02 14.59
C HIS A 132 22.68 -17.26 15.14
N THR A 133 22.81 -18.34 14.37
CA THR A 133 23.50 -19.56 14.82
C THR A 133 25.03 -19.49 14.67
N THR A 134 25.54 -18.65 13.77
CA THR A 134 26.99 -18.51 13.52
C THR A 134 27.74 -17.67 14.56
N ASP A 135 27.05 -16.80 15.31
CA ASP A 135 27.68 -15.90 16.30
C ASP A 135 27.89 -16.54 17.69
N HIS A 136 27.46 -17.80 17.89
CA HIS A 136 27.68 -18.52 19.15
C HIS A 136 28.73 -19.65 19.10
N HIS A 137 29.38 -19.89 17.96
CA HIS A 137 30.40 -20.96 17.83
C HIS A 137 31.84 -20.51 17.61
N HIS A 138 32.13 -19.21 17.62
CA HIS A 138 33.52 -18.72 17.60
C HIS A 138 34.11 -18.67 19.01
N HIS A 139 34.53 -19.81 19.57
CA HIS A 139 35.65 -19.95 20.52
C HIS A 139 35.86 -21.43 20.90
N HIS A 140 36.44 -22.23 20.01
CA HIS A 140 37.18 -23.41 20.48
C HIS A 140 38.54 -23.54 19.80
N HIS A 141 39.53 -23.64 20.68
CA HIS A 141 40.96 -23.59 20.43
C HIS A 141 41.42 -24.65 19.42
N HIS A 142 42.30 -24.20 18.52
CA HIS A 142 43.29 -25.05 17.89
C HIS A 142 44.10 -25.79 18.96
N HIS A 143 44.00 -27.12 19.00
CA HIS A 143 45.09 -27.96 19.45
C HIS A 143 45.28 -29.12 18.47
N HIS A 144 46.46 -29.12 17.83
CA HIS A 144 47.03 -30.31 17.20
C HIS A 144 47.13 -31.43 18.23
N ASN A 145 46.62 -32.61 17.91
CA ASN A 145 47.32 -33.84 18.24
C ASN A 145 47.08 -34.91 17.17
N ASN A 146 48.18 -35.38 16.61
CA ASN A 146 48.25 -36.40 15.58
C ASN A 146 48.52 -37.73 16.29
N ASN A 147 47.60 -38.69 16.21
CA ASN A 147 47.96 -40.11 16.27
C ASN A 147 46.90 -41.00 15.63
N ASN A 148 47.35 -41.68 14.59
CA ASN A 148 46.73 -42.73 13.81
C ASN A 148 46.49 -44.00 14.65
N ILE A 149 45.32 -44.64 14.55
CA ILE A 149 45.10 -46.10 14.58
C ILE A 149 43.72 -46.42 13.98
N ASN A 150 43.74 -47.27 12.95
CA ASN A 150 42.62 -47.94 12.28
C ASN A 150 41.68 -48.73 13.21
N ASN A 151 40.36 -48.69 12.95
CA ASN A 151 39.51 -49.82 12.47
C ASN A 151 38.05 -49.72 12.95
N ASN A 152 37.14 -49.80 11.97
CA ASN A 152 35.82 -50.47 11.97
C ASN A 152 34.87 -50.27 13.15
N ASN A 153 33.88 -49.37 12.99
CA ASN A 153 32.43 -49.64 13.10
C ASN A 153 31.64 -48.33 13.15
N ASP A 154 31.31 -47.75 11.99
CA ASP A 154 30.36 -46.64 11.92
C ASP A 154 29.13 -47.07 11.11
N THR A 155 28.17 -47.68 11.81
CA THR A 155 26.82 -47.91 11.26
C THR A 155 25.76 -47.89 12.35
N ASN A 156 25.87 -47.03 13.38
CA ASN A 156 24.79 -46.89 14.36
C ASN A 156 24.85 -45.65 15.27
N ASN A 157 24.94 -44.43 14.71
CA ASN A 157 24.86 -43.21 15.53
C ASN A 157 24.00 -42.07 14.96
N ASN A 158 23.13 -42.33 13.98
CA ASN A 158 22.28 -41.29 13.37
C ASN A 158 20.98 -40.98 14.15
N ASN A 159 20.70 -41.64 15.29
CA ASN A 159 19.48 -41.37 16.05
C ASN A 159 19.65 -40.36 17.19
N ASN A 160 20.88 -40.04 17.62
CA ASN A 160 21.10 -39.09 18.73
C ASN A 160 21.16 -37.63 18.28
N GLY A 161 21.45 -37.35 17.00
CA GLY A 161 21.46 -35.99 16.45
C GLY A 161 20.06 -35.43 16.19
N ALA A 162 19.11 -36.29 15.79
CA ALA A 162 17.74 -35.86 15.48
C ALA A 162 16.93 -35.45 16.73
N GLU A 163 17.15 -36.11 17.88
CA GLU A 163 16.51 -35.73 19.14
C GLU A 163 17.08 -34.41 19.71
N ASP A 164 18.36 -34.14 19.47
CA ASP A 164 19.02 -32.88 19.85
C ASP A 164 18.55 -31.73 18.96
N ASP A 165 18.45 -31.96 17.65
CA ASP A 165 17.92 -31.00 16.68
C ASP A 165 16.44 -30.65 16.98
N GLU A 166 15.60 -31.64 17.33
CA GLU A 166 14.19 -31.42 17.66
C GLU A 166 14.03 -30.63 18.98
N GLN A 167 14.87 -30.91 19.98
CA GLN A 167 14.92 -30.12 21.22
C GLN A 167 15.44 -28.70 20.98
N LEU A 168 16.44 -28.54 20.11
CA LEU A 168 16.98 -27.26 19.71
C LEU A 168 15.91 -26.42 19.00
N ILE A 169 15.22 -26.98 18.00
CA ILE A 169 14.11 -26.32 17.29
C ILE A 169 13.01 -25.91 18.27
N ARG A 170 12.64 -26.79 19.22
CA ARG A 170 11.64 -26.49 20.23
C ARG A 170 12.06 -25.34 21.15
N SER A 171 13.31 -25.34 21.59
CA SER A 171 13.86 -24.27 22.43
C SER A 171 13.91 -22.92 21.69
N HIS A 172 14.30 -22.92 20.41
CA HIS A 172 14.26 -21.73 19.56
C HIS A 172 12.83 -21.24 19.33
N TYR A 173 11.87 -22.15 19.12
CA TYR A 173 10.47 -21.80 18.97
C TYR A 173 9.91 -21.16 20.25
N GLU A 174 10.24 -21.71 21.42
CA GLU A 174 9.83 -21.15 22.72
C GLU A 174 10.47 -19.77 22.95
N GLN A 175 11.76 -19.60 22.64
CA GLN A 175 12.44 -18.30 22.70
C GLN A 175 11.81 -17.29 21.76
N TRP A 176 11.55 -17.66 20.51
CA TRP A 176 10.91 -16.79 19.52
C TRP A 176 9.49 -16.41 19.96
N THR A 177 8.72 -17.35 20.49
CA THR A 177 7.38 -17.10 21.03
C THR A 177 7.44 -16.12 22.19
N SER A 178 8.42 -16.25 23.09
CA SER A 178 8.66 -15.32 24.20
C SER A 178 9.05 -13.92 23.70
N HIS A 179 9.95 -13.83 22.70
CA HIS A 179 10.32 -12.57 22.07
C HIS A 179 9.14 -11.89 21.39
N LYS A 180 8.32 -12.65 20.65
CA LYS A 180 7.09 -12.18 20.04
C LYS A 180 6.13 -11.64 21.10
N GLN A 181 5.86 -12.41 22.16
CA GLN A 181 4.99 -11.95 23.25
C GLN A 181 5.49 -10.67 23.92
N ARG A 182 6.81 -10.55 24.11
CA ARG A 182 7.42 -9.32 24.65
C ARG A 182 7.25 -8.15 23.68
N HIS A 183 7.50 -8.36 22.40
CA HIS A 183 7.30 -7.35 21.36
C HIS A 183 5.84 -6.88 21.32
N ASP A 184 4.89 -7.81 21.32
CA ASP A 184 3.45 -7.51 21.31
C ASP A 184 3.04 -6.71 22.56
N ARG A 185 3.59 -7.05 23.74
CA ARG A 185 3.38 -6.25 24.96
C ARG A 185 3.92 -4.84 24.83
N ILE A 186 5.15 -4.67 24.33
CA ILE A 186 5.74 -3.34 24.13
C ILE A 186 4.91 -2.52 23.14
N ALA A 187 4.40 -3.14 22.07
CA ALA A 187 3.53 -2.47 21.11
C ALA A 187 2.21 -2.00 21.76
N VAL A 188 1.60 -2.83 22.60
CA VAL A 188 0.40 -2.47 23.37
C VAL A 188 0.69 -1.35 24.37
N ASP A 189 1.79 -1.44 25.12
CA ASP A 189 2.18 -0.42 26.09
C ASP A 189 2.46 0.93 25.40
N ALA A 190 3.10 0.91 24.23
CA ALA A 190 3.32 2.11 23.42
C ALA A 190 1.99 2.71 22.91
N ALA A 191 1.06 1.87 22.46
CA ALA A 191 -0.27 2.33 22.04
C ALA A 191 -1.04 2.96 23.21
N ASN A 192 -0.99 2.35 24.39
CA ASN A 192 -1.60 2.88 25.60
C ASN A 192 -0.95 4.21 26.03
N PHE A 193 0.39 4.29 26.00
CA PHE A 193 1.10 5.53 26.30
C PHE A 193 0.68 6.67 25.36
N VAL A 194 0.55 6.40 24.06
CA VAL A 194 0.07 7.41 23.10
C VAL A 194 -1.39 7.77 23.36
N ALA A 195 -2.25 6.80 23.70
CA ALA A 195 -3.63 7.08 24.04
C ALA A 195 -3.74 7.96 25.29
N ASP A 196 -2.96 7.67 26.33
CA ASP A 196 -2.89 8.47 27.56
C ASP A 196 -2.37 9.88 27.26
N LEU A 197 -1.29 10.00 26.46
CA LEU A 197 -0.77 11.30 26.02
C LEU A 197 -1.81 12.10 25.23
N VAL A 198 -2.53 11.47 24.31
CA VAL A 198 -3.58 12.13 23.53
C VAL A 198 -4.73 12.55 24.42
N ASN A 199 -5.11 11.78 25.43
CA ASN A 199 -6.18 12.13 26.36
C ASN A 199 -5.78 13.27 27.30
N ASP A 200 -4.57 13.21 27.86
CA ASP A 200 -4.07 14.18 28.84
C ASP A 200 -3.78 15.55 28.21
N TYR A 201 -3.32 15.56 26.95
CA TYR A 201 -2.90 16.78 26.25
C TYR A 201 -3.80 17.12 25.06
N ARG A 202 -4.99 16.53 24.94
CA ARG A 202 -5.88 16.73 23.79
C ARG A 202 -6.14 18.21 23.53
N GLU A 203 -6.48 18.94 24.58
CA GLU A 203 -6.81 20.37 24.51
C GLU A 203 -5.56 21.20 24.15
N ASP A 204 -4.39 20.85 24.69
CA ASP A 204 -3.11 21.50 24.36
C ASP A 204 -2.64 21.20 22.93
N PHE A 205 -3.01 20.06 22.37
CA PHE A 205 -2.79 19.75 20.95
C PHE A 205 -3.74 20.53 20.05
N LEU A 206 -5.02 20.64 20.42
CA LEU A 206 -6.00 21.42 19.68
C LEU A 206 -5.65 22.91 19.67
N LEU A 207 -5.26 23.47 20.81
CA LEU A 207 -4.76 24.85 20.91
C LEU A 207 -3.54 25.09 20.02
N ARG A 208 -2.58 24.16 19.99
CA ARG A 208 -1.42 24.27 19.10
C ARG A 208 -1.77 24.18 17.62
N ILE A 209 -2.74 23.36 17.26
CA ILE A 209 -3.24 23.28 15.87
C ILE A 209 -3.97 24.58 15.51
N GLU A 210 -4.79 25.13 16.42
CA GLU A 210 -5.46 26.41 16.22
C GLU A 210 -4.46 27.58 16.11
N ASP A 211 -3.43 27.60 16.95
CA ASP A 211 -2.33 28.59 16.88
C ASP A 211 -1.55 28.45 15.57
N GLN A 212 -1.30 27.22 15.12
CA GLN A 212 -0.58 26.96 13.88
C GLN A 212 -1.44 27.32 12.64
N GLU A 213 -2.74 27.04 12.65
CA GLU A 213 -3.66 27.49 11.61
C GLU A 213 -3.86 29.01 11.60
N ALA A 214 -3.82 29.66 12.77
CA ALA A 214 -3.86 31.11 12.89
C ALA A 214 -2.56 31.72 12.33
N GLN A 215 -1.42 31.12 12.63
CA GLN A 215 -0.11 31.55 12.14
C GLN A 215 0.04 31.32 10.63
N GLU A 216 -0.45 30.21 10.08
CA GLU A 216 -0.50 29.97 8.64
C GLU A 216 -1.47 30.94 7.93
N LYS A 217 -2.57 31.36 8.58
CA LYS A 217 -3.46 32.40 8.04
C LYS A 217 -2.80 33.78 8.08
N GLU A 218 -2.13 34.14 9.17
CA GLU A 218 -1.37 35.39 9.26
C GLU A 218 -0.20 35.42 8.27
N GLU A 219 0.52 34.32 8.07
CA GLU A 219 1.58 34.21 7.06
C GLU A 219 1.04 34.31 5.62
N ASN A 220 -0.12 33.72 5.33
CA ASN A 220 -0.77 33.86 4.02
C ASN A 220 -1.33 35.28 3.80
N GLU A 221 -1.88 35.92 4.83
CA GLU A 221 -2.32 37.32 4.76
C GLU A 221 -1.13 38.27 4.60
N ASP A 222 -0.01 38.01 5.26
CA ASP A 222 1.25 38.74 5.11
C ASP A 222 1.90 38.51 3.74
N GLU A 223 1.78 37.33 3.12
CA GLU A 223 2.21 37.10 1.73
C GLU A 223 1.30 37.83 0.73
N GLU A 224 -0.02 37.83 0.92
CA GLU A 224 -0.95 38.60 0.08
C GLU A 224 -0.72 40.12 0.21
N ASP A 225 -0.45 40.63 1.42
CA ASP A 225 -0.14 42.04 1.64
C ASP A 225 1.30 42.41 1.25
N ARG A 226 2.27 41.48 1.32
CA ARG A 226 3.62 41.68 0.73
C ARG A 226 3.57 41.70 -0.78
N ASP A 227 2.80 40.85 -1.44
CA ASP A 227 2.59 40.92 -2.89
C ASP A 227 1.90 42.23 -3.27
N ARG A 228 0.98 42.73 -2.45
CA ARG A 228 0.30 44.01 -2.65
C ARG A 228 1.15 45.24 -2.32
N ALA A 229 2.13 45.10 -1.42
CA ALA A 229 3.07 46.14 -1.03
C ALA A 229 4.32 46.17 -1.94
N GLU A 230 4.79 45.02 -2.43
CA GLU A 230 5.84 44.93 -3.45
C GLU A 230 5.38 45.50 -4.80
N ASP A 231 4.08 45.47 -5.09
CA ASP A 231 3.48 46.16 -6.24
C ASP A 231 3.37 47.69 -6.04
N LYS A 232 3.63 48.21 -4.83
CA LYS A 232 3.61 49.65 -4.49
C LYS A 232 4.96 50.22 -4.04
N ALA A 233 5.96 49.38 -3.79
CA ALA A 233 7.25 49.78 -3.23
C ALA A 233 8.47 49.33 -4.04
N LYS A 234 8.32 49.15 -5.37
CA LYS A 234 9.46 49.21 -6.30
C LYS A 234 9.52 50.57 -7.01
N PRO A 235 10.48 51.43 -6.66
CA PRO A 235 10.89 52.54 -7.52
C PRO A 235 11.70 51.99 -8.70
N GLU A 236 11.33 52.39 -9.92
CA GLU A 236 12.24 52.57 -11.07
C GLU A 236 12.71 51.38 -11.94
N GLU A 237 11.98 50.27 -12.05
CA GLU A 237 12.22 49.26 -13.14
C GLU A 237 10.97 48.94 -14.00
N GLN A 238 9.91 49.76 -13.91
CA GLN A 238 8.64 49.52 -14.59
C GLN A 238 8.44 50.31 -15.89
N GLU A 239 9.48 50.95 -16.44
CA GLU A 239 9.40 51.65 -17.74
C GLU A 239 9.98 50.86 -18.92
N GLU A 240 10.82 49.84 -18.74
CA GLU A 240 11.36 49.06 -19.88
C GLU A 240 10.39 48.00 -20.42
N GLY A 241 9.49 47.47 -19.59
CA GLY A 241 8.54 46.42 -19.97
C GLY A 241 7.33 46.92 -20.76
N ASP A 242 6.96 48.19 -20.61
CA ASP A 242 5.77 48.77 -21.22
C ASP A 242 5.99 49.23 -22.66
N GLU A 243 7.24 49.37 -23.11
CA GLU A 243 7.60 49.64 -24.51
C GLU A 243 8.14 48.42 -25.27
N ALA A 244 8.48 47.32 -24.57
CA ALA A 244 9.12 46.15 -25.19
C ALA A 244 8.22 45.46 -26.23
N TRP A 245 6.91 45.45 -26.02
CA TRP A 245 5.95 44.87 -26.96
C TRP A 245 5.80 45.74 -28.23
N GLU A 246 5.86 47.07 -28.10
CA GLU A 246 5.89 48.00 -29.25
C GLU A 246 7.20 47.87 -30.05
N LYS A 247 8.35 47.79 -29.36
CA LYS A 247 9.67 47.59 -29.99
C LYS A 247 9.75 46.26 -30.76
N MET A 248 9.04 45.24 -30.30
CA MET A 248 8.95 43.93 -30.94
C MET A 248 7.86 43.85 -32.02
N GLY A 249 7.11 44.93 -32.25
CA GLY A 249 6.09 45.05 -33.30
C GLY A 249 4.73 44.45 -32.96
N PHE A 250 4.47 44.05 -31.72
CA PHE A 250 3.20 43.46 -31.34
C PHE A 250 2.06 44.50 -31.35
N PRO A 251 0.83 44.13 -31.76
CA PRO A 251 -0.28 45.08 -31.88
C PRO A 251 -0.88 45.51 -30.53
N ASN A 252 -0.70 44.71 -29.47
CA ASN A 252 -1.09 45.06 -28.10
C ASN A 252 -0.32 44.21 -27.08
N LYS A 253 -0.25 44.73 -25.85
CA LYS A 253 0.40 44.07 -24.69
C LYS A 253 -0.18 42.69 -24.38
N GLU A 254 -1.46 42.46 -24.65
CA GLU A 254 -2.13 41.18 -24.39
C GLU A 254 -1.65 40.07 -25.34
N THR A 255 -1.46 40.38 -26.62
CA THR A 255 -0.94 39.46 -27.64
C THR A 255 0.52 39.09 -27.33
N TRP A 256 1.31 40.06 -26.88
CA TRP A 256 2.68 39.83 -26.43
C TRP A 256 2.75 38.95 -25.18
N ARG A 257 1.89 39.17 -24.18
CA ARG A 257 1.80 38.31 -22.99
C ARG A 257 1.42 36.87 -23.34
N ARG A 258 0.47 36.68 -24.26
CA ARG A 258 0.09 35.34 -24.76
C ARG A 258 1.25 34.67 -25.50
N TRP A 259 2.00 35.40 -26.32
CA TRP A 259 3.20 34.88 -26.98
C TRP A 259 4.29 34.50 -25.96
N LYS A 260 4.51 35.31 -24.93
CA LYS A 260 5.48 35.01 -23.86
C LYS A 260 5.10 33.73 -23.10
N LEU A 261 3.81 33.54 -22.81
CA LEU A 261 3.30 32.30 -22.23
C LEU A 261 3.49 31.10 -23.16
N GLU A 262 3.27 31.27 -24.45
CA GLU A 262 3.52 30.21 -25.46
C GLU A 262 5.00 29.79 -25.48
N CYS A 263 5.92 30.75 -25.43
CA CYS A 263 7.36 30.48 -25.33
C CYS A 263 7.73 29.79 -24.01
N LEU A 264 7.16 30.20 -22.88
CA LEU A 264 7.38 29.54 -21.58
C LEU A 264 6.91 28.08 -21.60
N VAL A 265 5.70 27.82 -22.11
CA VAL A 265 5.16 26.45 -22.23
C VAL A 265 6.05 25.61 -23.15
N ASN A 266 6.55 26.19 -24.25
CA ASN A 266 7.46 25.50 -25.16
C ASN A 266 8.86 25.26 -24.55
N LEU A 267 9.35 26.17 -23.72
CA LEU A 267 10.59 26.00 -22.98
C LEU A 267 10.49 24.83 -22.00
N TYR A 268 9.41 24.77 -21.21
CA TYR A 268 9.22 23.67 -20.25
C TYR A 268 8.94 22.32 -20.91
N SER A 269 8.37 22.30 -22.12
CA SER A 269 8.06 21.06 -22.84
C SER A 269 9.16 20.58 -23.79
N SER A 270 9.94 21.48 -24.38
CA SER A 270 10.92 21.15 -25.44
C SER A 270 12.33 21.71 -25.21
N GLY A 271 12.55 22.49 -24.16
CA GLY A 271 13.85 23.11 -23.84
C GLY A 271 14.26 24.24 -24.78
N LYS A 272 13.32 24.81 -25.54
CA LYS A 272 13.58 25.89 -26.52
C LYS A 272 12.87 27.17 -26.12
N ASP A 273 13.63 28.26 -26.07
CA ASP A 273 13.16 29.59 -25.65
C ASP A 273 12.21 30.27 -26.64
N GLU A 274 12.13 29.77 -27.88
CA GLU A 274 11.21 30.30 -28.89
C GLU A 274 10.43 29.18 -29.58
N VAL A 275 9.16 29.49 -29.91
CA VAL A 275 8.32 28.65 -30.77
C VAL A 275 8.56 29.03 -32.23
N PRO A 276 9.26 28.21 -33.03
CA PRO A 276 9.49 28.50 -34.44
C PRO A 276 8.15 28.45 -35.18
N GLY A 277 7.73 29.58 -35.74
CA GLY A 277 6.49 29.67 -36.51
C GLY A 277 5.23 30.02 -35.71
N SER A 278 5.34 30.47 -34.45
CA SER A 278 4.21 30.98 -33.66
C SER A 278 3.42 32.03 -34.46
N ASP A 279 2.10 31.82 -34.57
CA ASP A 279 1.20 32.74 -35.25
C ASP A 279 1.11 34.09 -34.52
N LEU A 280 1.35 34.10 -33.20
CA LEU A 280 1.42 35.32 -32.40
C LEU A 280 2.69 36.14 -32.73
N LYS A 281 3.84 35.49 -32.95
CA LYS A 281 5.06 36.18 -33.41
C LYS A 281 4.89 36.74 -34.83
N LYS A 282 4.16 36.03 -35.71
CA LYS A 282 3.85 36.51 -37.08
C LYS A 282 2.99 37.77 -37.09
N MET A 283 2.10 37.94 -36.09
CA MET A 283 1.32 39.17 -35.93
C MET A 283 2.22 40.38 -35.63
N ALA A 284 3.38 40.17 -35.01
CA ALA A 284 4.34 41.23 -34.71
C ALA A 284 5.15 41.70 -35.93
N THR A 285 5.31 40.82 -36.93
CA THR A 285 6.12 41.08 -38.14
C THR A 285 5.31 41.53 -39.36
N ARG A 286 3.99 41.66 -39.25
CA ARG A 286 3.14 42.16 -40.35
C ARG A 286 3.16 43.69 -40.35
N PRO A 287 3.64 44.36 -41.42
CA PRO A 287 3.47 45.81 -41.52
C PRO A 287 1.97 46.13 -41.59
N ALA A 288 1.52 47.06 -40.76
CA ALA A 288 0.18 47.61 -40.82
C ALA A 288 -0.03 48.25 -42.20
N TYR A 289 -0.95 47.70 -42.99
CA TYR A 289 -1.56 48.36 -44.13
C TYR A 289 -2.98 48.78 -43.75
#